data_AF-A0A7S2F6N7-F1
#
_entry.id   AF-A0A7S2F6N7-F1
#
_cell.length_a   1.000
_cell.length_b   1.000
_cell.length_c   1.000
_cell.angle_alpha   90.00
_cell.angle_beta   90.00
_cell.angle_gamma   90.00
#
_symmetry.space_group_name_H-M   'P 1'
#
loop_
_entity.id
_entity.type
_entity.pdbx_description
1 polymer ?
#
loop_
_entity_poly.entity_id
_entity_poly.type
_entity_poly.pdbx_seq_one_letter_code
_entity_poly.pdbx_strand_id
1 'polypeptide(L)'
;QNSKGHLLGHVRDLGTDPNDPATRIYTTSAAQPWHTDSADIVGLLCLQQAVKGGHSGVVSSTAVFDEVRRRDEDAANALLEFYLWDRKGEVPDGKAPFFGVPVFTEINGRMVSMHDRSFIDAAQTRFTTEDGVPRLTDR
;
A
#
# COMPACT_ATOMS: atom_id res chain seq x y z
N GLN A 1 -0.91 -6.65 -10.44
CA GLN A 1 -1.14 -8.07 -10.83
C GLN A 1 0.09 -8.90 -10.47
N ASN A 2 -0.09 -10.19 -10.15
CA ASN A 2 0.92 -10.97 -9.39
C ASN A 2 2.18 -11.36 -10.21
N SER A 3 3.19 -11.86 -9.52
CA SER A 3 4.44 -12.37 -10.11
C SER A 3 4.27 -13.52 -11.11
N LYS A 4 3.07 -14.11 -11.21
CA LYS A 4 2.72 -15.15 -12.20
C LYS A 4 2.10 -14.57 -13.48
N GLY A 5 1.99 -13.24 -13.61
CA GLY A 5 1.49 -12.57 -14.80
C GLY A 5 -0.04 -12.70 -15.00
N HIS A 6 -0.79 -12.95 -13.93
CA HIS A 6 -2.25 -13.06 -14.05
C HIS A 6 -2.89 -11.71 -14.44
N LEU A 7 -3.49 -11.67 -15.64
CA LEU A 7 -4.25 -10.52 -16.14
C LEU A 7 -5.62 -10.34 -15.44
N LEU A 8 -6.10 -11.37 -14.76
CA LEU A 8 -7.27 -11.32 -13.90
C LEU A 8 -6.94 -12.06 -12.60
N GLY A 9 -7.09 -11.36 -11.48
CA GLY A 9 -6.87 -11.93 -10.14
C GLY A 9 -8.18 -12.35 -9.50
N HIS A 10 -8.19 -13.51 -8.84
CA HIS A 10 -9.30 -13.90 -7.98
C HIS A 10 -9.11 -13.28 -6.59
N VAL A 11 -10.04 -12.43 -6.18
CA VAL A 11 -10.17 -11.97 -4.80
C VAL A 11 -11.17 -12.88 -4.11
N ARG A 12 -10.69 -13.80 -3.28
CA ARG A 12 -11.50 -14.78 -2.55
C ARG A 12 -10.69 -15.39 -1.42
N ASP A 13 -11.39 -15.84 -0.38
CA ASP A 13 -10.77 -16.61 0.68
C ASP A 13 -10.26 -17.97 0.16
N LEU A 14 -8.98 -18.25 0.38
CA LEU A 14 -8.31 -19.52 0.09
C LEU A 14 -7.94 -20.29 1.37
N GLY A 15 -8.34 -19.80 2.55
CA GLY A 15 -8.02 -20.39 3.85
C GLY A 15 -6.59 -20.13 4.33
N THR A 16 -5.91 -19.12 3.79
CA THR A 16 -4.55 -18.72 4.22
C THR A 16 -4.60 -17.88 5.49
N ASP A 17 -3.57 -17.96 6.34
CA ASP A 17 -3.48 -17.15 7.56
C ASP A 17 -3.22 -15.67 7.22
N PRO A 18 -4.12 -14.73 7.56
CA PRO A 18 -3.90 -13.30 7.32
C PRO A 18 -2.75 -12.71 8.13
N ASN A 19 -2.27 -13.40 9.17
CA ASN A 19 -1.15 -12.93 9.99
C ASN A 19 0.22 -13.38 9.46
N ASP A 20 0.26 -14.28 8.47
CA ASP A 20 1.50 -14.66 7.80
C ASP A 20 1.96 -13.51 6.90
N PRO A 21 3.18 -12.95 7.09
CA PRO A 21 3.72 -11.86 6.26
C PRO A 21 3.83 -12.18 4.77
N ALA A 22 3.86 -13.46 4.40
CA ALA A 22 3.85 -13.91 3.01
C ALA A 22 2.44 -13.90 2.38
N THR A 23 1.39 -13.94 3.20
CA THR A 23 0.01 -13.96 2.74
C THR A 23 -0.35 -12.67 2.03
N ARG A 24 -0.97 -12.82 0.85
CA ARG A 24 -1.61 -11.71 0.16
C ARG A 24 -3.03 -11.59 0.72
N ILE A 25 -3.33 -10.53 1.47
CA ILE A 25 -4.60 -10.40 2.21
C ILE A 25 -5.86 -10.63 1.36
N TYR A 26 -5.84 -10.32 0.05
CA TYR A 26 -6.96 -10.58 -0.86
C TYR A 26 -7.30 -12.08 -1.02
N THR A 27 -6.46 -12.99 -0.52
CA THR A 27 -6.70 -14.44 -0.46
C THR A 27 -7.30 -14.90 0.87
N THR A 28 -7.77 -13.99 1.72
CA THR A 28 -8.33 -14.26 3.05
C THR A 28 -9.70 -13.60 3.23
N SER A 29 -10.37 -13.89 4.35
CA SER A 29 -11.58 -13.17 4.78
C SER A 29 -11.30 -11.94 5.66
N ALA A 30 -10.02 -11.58 5.89
CA ALA A 30 -9.66 -10.44 6.73
C ALA A 30 -9.94 -9.10 6.03
N ALA A 31 -10.15 -8.05 6.83
CA ALA A 31 -10.29 -6.70 6.30
C ALA A 31 -8.97 -6.26 5.66
N GLN A 32 -9.03 -5.88 4.39
CA GLN A 32 -7.90 -5.30 3.69
C GLN A 32 -7.69 -3.87 4.17
N PRO A 33 -6.50 -3.48 4.66
CA PRO A 33 -6.20 -2.10 5.00
C PRO A 33 -6.34 -1.17 3.79
N TRP A 34 -6.54 0.12 4.05
CA TRP A 34 -6.52 1.13 2.99
C TRP A 34 -5.19 1.09 2.24
N HIS A 35 -5.26 1.02 0.91
CA HIS A 35 -4.08 0.95 0.04
C HIS A 35 -4.41 1.51 -1.35
N THR A 36 -3.36 1.70 -2.13
CA THR A 36 -3.40 1.98 -3.56
C THR A 36 -2.67 0.87 -4.30
N ASP A 37 -3.27 0.33 -5.34
CA ASP A 37 -2.55 -0.56 -6.25
C ASP A 37 -1.57 0.24 -7.12
N SER A 38 -0.49 -0.42 -7.56
CA SER A 38 0.42 0.14 -8.58
C SER A 38 -0.23 0.10 -9.98
N ALA A 39 -1.34 0.82 -10.16
CA ALA A 39 -2.13 0.92 -11.38
C ALA A 39 -2.89 2.25 -11.44
N ASP A 40 -3.18 2.73 -12.66
CA ASP A 40 -4.00 3.93 -12.85
C ASP A 40 -5.50 3.67 -12.60
N ILE A 41 -5.96 2.45 -12.91
CA ILE A 41 -7.36 2.04 -12.79
C ILE A 41 -7.41 0.63 -12.21
N VAL A 42 -8.28 0.45 -11.21
CA VAL A 42 -8.62 -0.87 -10.64
C VAL A 42 -10.06 -1.21 -11.01
N GLY A 43 -10.26 -2.40 -11.58
CA GLY A 43 -11.57 -2.95 -11.90
C GLY A 43 -11.91 -4.13 -11.01
N LEU A 44 -13.13 -4.15 -10.46
CA LEU A 44 -13.64 -5.26 -9.65
C LEU A 44 -14.97 -5.76 -10.25
N LEU A 45 -15.06 -7.08 -10.48
CA LEU A 45 -16.27 -7.77 -10.91
C LEU A 45 -16.72 -8.75 -9.83
N CYS A 46 -17.87 -8.50 -9.23
CA CYS A 46 -18.47 -9.40 -8.25
C CYS A 46 -19.13 -10.58 -8.95
N LEU A 47 -18.55 -11.78 -8.83
CA LEU A 47 -19.15 -13.02 -9.32
C LEU A 47 -20.10 -13.66 -8.31
N GLN A 48 -19.81 -13.49 -7.02
CA GLN A 48 -20.62 -14.00 -5.92
C GLN A 48 -20.50 -13.06 -4.72
N GLN A 49 -21.63 -12.56 -4.24
CA GLN A 49 -21.68 -11.70 -3.06
C GLN A 49 -21.38 -12.51 -1.79
N ALA A 50 -20.66 -11.89 -0.84
CA ALA A 50 -20.42 -12.49 0.47
C ALA A 50 -21.72 -12.60 1.27
N VAL A 51 -21.87 -13.68 2.04
CA VAL A 51 -23.01 -13.87 2.96
C VAL A 51 -23.01 -12.80 4.07
N LYS A 52 -21.82 -12.39 4.51
CA LYS A 52 -21.60 -11.34 5.51
C LYS A 52 -20.29 -10.62 5.19
N GLY A 53 -20.28 -9.29 5.32
CA GLY A 53 -19.09 -8.47 5.00
C GLY A 53 -18.88 -8.33 3.50
N GLY A 54 -17.61 -8.29 3.07
CA GLY A 54 -17.25 -8.12 1.65
C GLY A 54 -17.55 -6.72 1.10
N HIS A 55 -17.66 -5.71 1.97
CA HIS A 55 -17.86 -4.33 1.55
C HIS A 55 -16.59 -3.76 0.92
N SER A 56 -16.74 -3.07 -0.20
CA SER A 56 -15.68 -2.27 -0.81
C SER A 56 -15.79 -0.82 -0.36
N GLY A 57 -14.67 -0.21 0.00
CA GLY A 57 -14.56 1.21 0.32
C GLY A 57 -13.65 1.91 -0.69
N VAL A 58 -14.00 3.15 -1.04
CA VAL A 58 -13.15 4.03 -1.85
C VAL A 58 -13.22 5.44 -1.28
N VAL A 59 -12.10 6.15 -1.29
CA VAL A 59 -11.99 7.53 -0.82
C VAL A 59 -11.06 8.31 -1.75
N SER A 60 -11.31 9.61 -1.89
CA SER A 60 -10.42 10.49 -2.66
C SER A 60 -9.14 10.75 -1.88
N SER A 61 -7.98 10.45 -2.48
CA SER A 61 -6.67 10.78 -1.92
C SER A 61 -6.53 12.29 -1.63
N THR A 62 -7.09 13.14 -2.48
CA THR A 62 -7.11 14.60 -2.24
C THR A 62 -7.92 14.95 -1.00
N ALA A 63 -9.12 14.39 -0.86
CA ALA A 63 -9.95 14.65 0.33
C ALA A 63 -9.29 14.12 1.62
N VAL A 64 -8.58 12.99 1.56
CA VAL A 64 -7.82 12.49 2.71
C VAL A 64 -6.70 13.45 3.09
N PHE A 65 -5.87 13.86 2.12
CA PHE A 65 -4.75 14.76 2.41
C PHE A 65 -5.22 16.11 2.95
N ASP A 66 -6.27 16.70 2.35
CA ASP A 66 -6.84 17.95 2.81
C ASP A 66 -7.34 17.85 4.26
N GLU A 67 -8.00 16.74 4.61
CA GLU A 67 -8.48 16.50 5.97
C GLU A 67 -7.34 16.24 6.97
N VAL A 68 -6.27 15.55 6.55
CA VAL A 68 -5.07 15.39 7.38
C VAL A 68 -4.44 16.76 7.63
N ARG A 69 -4.18 17.54 6.59
CA ARG A 69 -3.61 18.89 6.70
C ARG A 69 -4.46 19.82 7.57
N ARG A 70 -5.78 19.73 7.47
CA ARG A 70 -6.71 20.52 8.29
C ARG A 70 -6.63 20.15 9.78
N ARG A 71 -6.37 18.88 10.10
CA ARG A 71 -6.27 18.40 11.48
C ARG A 71 -4.88 18.57 12.07
N ASP A 72 -3.86 18.34 11.27
CA ASP A 72 -2.46 18.32 11.67
C ASP A 72 -1.57 18.61 10.44
N GLU A 73 -1.04 19.82 10.39
CA GLU A 73 -0.17 20.27 9.30
C GLU A 73 1.20 19.58 9.33
N ASP A 74 1.72 19.24 10.51
CA ASP A 74 3.00 18.54 10.65
C ASP A 74 2.88 17.11 10.12
N ALA A 75 1.80 16.41 10.45
CA ALA A 75 1.53 15.07 9.89
C ALA A 75 1.36 15.12 8.36
N ALA A 76 0.67 16.14 7.84
CA ALA A 76 0.53 16.31 6.39
C ALA A 76 1.90 16.53 5.72
N ASN A 77 2.77 17.35 6.32
CA ASN A 77 4.12 17.59 5.82
C ASN A 77 4.97 16.30 5.84
N ALA A 78 4.89 15.51 6.91
CA ALA A 78 5.59 14.23 7.00
C ALA A 78 5.20 13.27 5.86
N LEU A 79 3.91 13.25 5.49
CA LEU A 79 3.41 12.39 4.41
C LEU A 79 3.87 12.82 3.00
N LEU A 80 4.46 14.00 2.85
CA LEU A 80 5.12 14.48 1.62
C LEU A 80 6.60 14.06 1.54
N GLU A 81 7.18 13.56 2.64
CA GLU A 81 8.55 13.06 2.66
C GLU A 81 8.67 11.67 2.02
N PHE A 82 9.90 11.28 1.68
CA PHE A 82 10.15 9.97 1.10
C PHE A 82 10.06 8.85 2.14
N TYR A 83 9.19 7.89 1.90
CA TYR A 83 9.16 6.62 2.63
C TYR A 83 9.78 5.52 1.78
N LEU A 84 10.58 4.65 2.40
CA LEU A 84 11.18 3.52 1.71
C LEU A 84 10.25 2.32 1.73
N TRP A 85 10.00 1.77 0.55
CA TRP A 85 9.15 0.62 0.30
C TRP A 85 9.99 -0.59 -0.09
N ASP A 86 9.85 -1.69 0.64
CA ASP A 86 10.43 -2.97 0.26
C ASP A 86 9.79 -3.45 -1.06
N ARG A 87 10.55 -4.09 -1.95
CA ARG A 87 10.00 -4.78 -3.13
C ARG A 87 9.49 -6.19 -2.81
N LYS A 88 9.62 -6.63 -1.56
CA LYS A 88 9.24 -7.96 -1.04
C LYS A 88 9.77 -9.11 -1.92
N GLY A 89 11.00 -8.96 -2.41
CA GLY A 89 11.68 -9.92 -3.28
C GLY A 89 11.39 -9.79 -4.77
N GLU A 90 10.44 -8.93 -5.18
CA GLU A 90 10.15 -8.63 -6.60
C GLU A 90 11.10 -7.53 -7.12
N VAL A 91 12.41 -7.81 -7.08
CA VAL A 91 13.48 -6.86 -7.41
C VAL A 91 13.85 -6.97 -8.90
N PRO A 92 13.64 -5.92 -9.72
CA PRO A 92 14.10 -5.93 -11.11
C PRO A 92 15.64 -5.91 -11.20
N ASP A 93 16.17 -6.43 -12.30
CA ASP A 93 17.61 -6.44 -12.57
C ASP A 93 18.23 -5.05 -12.42
N GLY A 94 19.30 -4.96 -11.62
CA GLY A 94 20.03 -3.73 -11.35
C GLY A 94 19.32 -2.71 -10.44
N LYS A 95 18.22 -3.09 -9.76
CA LYS A 95 17.54 -2.23 -8.78
C LYS A 95 17.87 -2.62 -7.34
N ALA A 96 17.78 -1.64 -6.44
CA ALA A 96 17.83 -1.87 -5.00
C ALA A 96 16.60 -2.67 -4.54
N PRO A 97 16.71 -3.42 -3.42
CA PRO A 97 15.61 -4.23 -2.89
C PRO A 97 14.46 -3.38 -2.31
N PHE A 98 14.65 -2.07 -2.20
CA PHE A 98 13.63 -1.09 -1.81
C PHE A 98 13.70 0.14 -2.73
N PHE A 99 12.71 1.02 -2.63
CA PHE A 99 12.69 2.31 -3.33
C PHE A 99 11.96 3.37 -2.51
N GLY A 100 12.29 4.65 -2.73
CA GLY A 100 11.67 5.76 -2.02
C GLY A 100 10.55 6.40 -2.83
N VAL A 101 9.43 6.68 -2.18
CA VAL A 101 8.33 7.49 -2.73
C VAL A 101 7.57 8.22 -1.60
N PRO A 102 7.06 9.43 -1.84
CA PRO A 102 6.14 10.07 -0.91
C PRO A 102 4.82 9.33 -0.80
N VAL A 103 4.17 9.38 0.37
CA VAL A 103 2.81 8.83 0.52
C VAL A 103 1.81 9.67 -0.28
N PHE A 104 2.02 10.98 -0.34
CA PHE A 104 1.26 11.89 -1.18
C PHE A 104 2.19 12.75 -2.04
N THR A 105 1.80 12.97 -3.29
CA THR A 105 2.46 13.87 -4.24
C THR A 105 1.42 14.75 -4.89
N GLU A 106 1.67 16.05 -4.96
CA GLU A 106 0.80 16.99 -5.66
C GLU A 106 1.09 16.96 -7.17
N ILE A 107 0.03 16.75 -7.96
CA ILE A 107 0.09 16.78 -9.42
C ILE A 107 -1.10 17.60 -9.93
N ASN A 108 -0.81 18.76 -10.53
CA ASN A 108 -1.81 19.66 -11.12
C ASN A 108 -2.94 20.05 -10.13
N GLY A 109 -2.58 20.38 -8.89
CA GLY A 109 -3.50 20.77 -7.83
C GLY A 109 -4.29 19.62 -7.20
N ARG A 110 -3.93 18.36 -7.48
CA ARG A 110 -4.54 17.17 -6.87
C ARG A 110 -3.50 16.34 -6.15
N MET A 111 -3.87 15.78 -5.00
CA MET A 111 -2.99 14.86 -4.28
C MET A 111 -3.18 13.45 -4.82
N VAL A 112 -2.11 12.90 -5.41
CA VAL A 112 -2.00 11.50 -5.79
C VAL A 112 -1.31 10.76 -4.66
N SER A 113 -1.82 9.59 -4.28
CA SER A 113 -1.25 8.80 -3.21
C SER A 113 -0.62 7.52 -3.74
N MET A 114 0.53 7.17 -3.18
CA MET A 114 1.06 5.82 -3.23
C MET A 114 1.15 5.33 -1.79
N HIS A 115 0.18 4.52 -1.35
CA HIS A 115 0.06 4.08 0.03
C HIS A 115 -0.23 2.58 0.14
N ASP A 116 0.60 1.88 0.88
CA ASP A 116 0.36 0.55 1.43
C ASP A 116 1.37 0.38 2.55
N ARG A 117 0.86 0.49 3.79
CA ARG A 117 1.68 0.48 4.99
C ARG A 117 2.53 -0.78 5.13
N SER A 118 2.08 -1.91 4.58
CA SER A 118 2.77 -3.19 4.70
C SER A 118 4.12 -3.23 3.99
N PHE A 119 4.35 -2.37 2.98
CA PHE A 119 5.64 -2.28 2.30
C PHE A 119 6.63 -1.39 3.04
N ILE A 120 6.14 -0.34 3.71
CA ILE A 120 6.93 0.53 4.58
C ILE A 120 7.38 -0.26 5.82
N ASP A 121 6.45 -0.97 6.48
CA ASP A 121 6.76 -1.77 7.66
C ASP A 121 7.70 -2.93 7.33
N ALA A 122 7.56 -3.55 6.15
CA ALA A 122 8.50 -4.56 5.66
C ALA A 122 9.91 -3.98 5.50
N ALA A 123 10.04 -2.77 4.95
CA ALA A 123 11.33 -2.11 4.83
C ALA A 123 11.95 -1.81 6.20
N GLN A 124 11.15 -1.32 7.17
CA GLN A 124 11.59 -1.11 8.54
C GLN A 124 11.99 -2.43 9.23
N THR A 125 11.35 -3.54 8.91
CA THR A 125 11.66 -4.82 9.57
C THR A 125 12.88 -5.53 8.96
N ARG A 126 13.06 -5.43 7.64
CA ARG A 126 14.02 -6.27 6.88
C ARG A 126 15.37 -5.62 6.61
N PHE A 127 15.45 -4.29 6.70
CA PHE A 127 16.66 -3.53 6.43
C PHE A 127 17.01 -2.64 7.62
N THR A 128 18.27 -2.26 7.74
CA THR A 128 18.76 -1.35 8.79
C THR A 128 19.14 0.02 8.23
N THR A 129 19.63 0.90 9.11
CA THR A 129 20.22 2.18 8.73
C THR A 129 21.46 2.01 7.87
N GLU A 130 22.26 0.98 8.11
CA GLU A 130 23.46 0.65 7.32
C GLU A 130 23.11 0.20 5.89
N ASP A 131 21.94 -0.43 5.72
CA ASP A 131 21.39 -0.77 4.40
C ASP A 131 20.86 0.46 3.65
N GLY A 132 20.81 1.64 4.29
CA GLY A 132 20.26 2.87 3.75
C GLY A 132 18.76 3.07 4.05
N VAL A 133 18.19 2.33 5.01
CA VAL A 133 16.79 2.49 5.43
C VAL A 133 16.69 3.22 6.78
N PRO A 134 16.45 4.55 6.80
CA PRO A 134 16.29 5.29 8.05
C PRO A 134 15.09 4.78 8.85
N ARG A 135 15.19 4.85 10.17
CA ARG A 135 14.07 4.53 11.06
C ARG A 135 13.01 5.61 10.96
N LEU A 136 11.74 5.20 10.99
CA LEU A 136 10.64 6.17 11.16
C LEU A 136 10.81 6.90 12.48
N THR A 137 10.53 8.20 12.46
CA THR A 137 10.52 9.04 13.66
C THR A 137 9.18 8.93 14.38
N ASP A 138 9.10 9.43 15.61
CA ASP A 138 7.84 9.51 16.37
C ASP A 138 6.88 10.61 15.86
N ARG A 139 7.28 11.37 14.83
CA ARG A 139 6.45 12.35 14.13
C ARG A 139 5.52 11.68 13.13
#